data_AF-A0A151TYR9-F1
#
_entry.id   AF-A0A151TYR9-F1
#
_cell.length_a   1.000
_cell.length_b   1.000
_cell.length_c   1.000
_cell.angle_alpha   90.00
_cell.angle_beta   90.00
_cell.angle_gamma   90.00
#
_symmetry.space_group_name_H-M   'P 1'
#
loop_
_entity.id
_entity.type
_entity.pdbx_description
1 polymer ?
#
loop_
_entity_poly.entity_id
_entity_poly.type
_entity_poly.pdbx_seq_one_letter_code
_entity_poly.pdbx_strand_id
1 'polypeptide(L)'
;MPDEVYDHDWDVVMIDGPRGYFAAAPGRMAVIYSVAMMARARKGSGVTHVFLHDVDREVEKEYAKEFLCMKYRVGGIGKLWHFVIPPVDNASDITHGFC
;
A
#
# COMPACT_ATOMS: atom_id res chain seq x y z
N MET A 1 9.16 9.35 -8.31
CA MET A 1 9.59 10.04 -7.06
C MET A 1 11.11 10.13 -7.07
N PRO A 2 11.75 10.95 -6.22
CA PRO A 2 13.19 10.90 -6.03
C PRO A 2 13.65 9.53 -5.54
N ASP A 3 14.85 9.09 -5.94
CA ASP A 3 15.40 7.77 -5.61
C ASP A 3 15.50 7.52 -4.11
N GLU A 4 15.82 8.56 -3.34
CA GLU A 4 15.87 8.53 -1.87
C GLU A 4 14.58 8.02 -1.23
N VAL A 5 13.42 8.24 -1.86
CA VAL A 5 12.15 7.75 -1.32
C VAL A 5 11.99 6.24 -1.55
N TYR A 6 12.49 5.72 -2.66
CA TYR A 6 12.47 4.28 -2.96
C TYR A 6 13.54 3.52 -2.18
N ASP A 7 14.67 4.17 -1.90
CA ASP A 7 15.79 3.56 -1.17
C ASP A 7 15.59 3.54 0.34
N HIS A 8 14.61 4.29 0.86
CA HIS A 8 14.31 4.33 2.28
C HIS A 8 13.40 3.18 2.71
N ASP A 9 13.83 2.44 3.74
CA ASP A 9 13.05 1.39 4.39
C ASP A 9 12.02 2.01 5.34
N TRP A 10 10.88 2.45 4.79
CA TRP A 10 9.80 3.04 5.57
C TRP A 10 9.23 2.04 6.59
N ASP A 11 9.16 2.44 7.86
CA ASP A 11 8.47 1.62 8.88
C ASP A 11 6.95 1.85 8.85
N VAL A 12 6.52 3.07 8.53
CA VAL A 12 5.11 3.47 8.47
C VAL A 12 4.85 4.36 7.26
N VAL A 13 3.76 4.09 6.56
CA VAL A 13 3.24 4.92 5.46
C VAL A 13 1.76 5.20 5.67
N MET A 14 1.36 6.48 5.58
CA MET A 14 -0.03 6.92 5.63
C MET A 14 -0.46 7.41 4.24
N ILE A 15 -1.45 6.74 3.65
CA ILE A 15 -2.05 7.10 2.37
C ILE A 15 -3.36 7.84 2.64
N ASP A 16 -3.31 9.17 2.60
CA ASP A 16 -4.46 10.05 2.88
C ASP A 16 -4.86 10.95 1.70
N GLY A 17 -4.01 11.08 0.67
CA GLY A 17 -4.28 11.92 -0.50
C GLY A 17 -3.95 11.22 -1.82
N PRO A 18 -4.29 11.84 -2.95
CA PRO A 18 -5.02 13.11 -3.11
C PRO A 18 -6.53 12.98 -2.82
N ARG A 19 -7.22 14.11 -2.66
CA ARG A 19 -8.67 14.13 -2.43
C ARG A 19 -9.43 13.55 -3.63
N GLY A 20 -10.33 12.60 -3.37
CA GLY A 20 -11.04 11.81 -4.39
C GLY A 20 -12.56 12.00 -4.45
N TYR A 21 -13.09 13.18 -4.14
CA TYR A 21 -14.55 13.40 -3.96
C TYR A 21 -15.39 13.40 -5.26
N PHE A 22 -14.80 13.26 -6.44
CA PHE A 22 -15.51 13.18 -7.73
C PHE A 22 -14.90 12.14 -8.66
N ALA A 23 -15.68 11.67 -9.65
CA ALA A 23 -15.31 10.54 -10.52
C ALA A 23 -13.98 10.76 -11.28
N ALA A 24 -13.75 11.98 -11.78
CA ALA A 24 -12.53 12.35 -12.50
C ALA A 24 -11.35 12.73 -11.58
N ALA A 25 -11.51 12.69 -10.26
CA ALA A 25 -10.40 12.96 -9.34
C ALA A 25 -9.32 11.87 -9.49
N PRO A 26 -8.03 12.23 -9.37
CA PRO A 26 -6.90 11.33 -9.65
C PRO A 26 -6.85 10.06 -8.78
N GLY A 27 -7.67 9.98 -7.73
CA GLY A 27 -7.80 8.80 -6.86
C GLY A 27 -6.49 8.47 -6.15
N ARG A 28 -6.44 7.30 -5.49
CA ARG A 28 -5.26 6.86 -4.73
C ARG A 28 -4.57 5.63 -5.32
N MET A 29 -5.00 5.19 -6.50
CA MET A 29 -4.54 3.98 -7.18
C MET A 29 -3.02 3.92 -7.35
N ALA A 30 -2.41 4.97 -7.93
CA ALA A 30 -0.97 5.03 -8.15
C ALA A 30 -0.18 5.06 -6.83
N VAL A 31 -0.73 5.71 -5.80
CA VAL A 31 -0.10 5.79 -4.47
C VAL A 31 -0.15 4.42 -3.79
N ILE A 32 -1.31 3.74 -3.81
CA ILE A 32 -1.48 2.38 -3.28
C ILE A 32 -0.47 1.43 -3.92
N TYR A 33 -0.38 1.42 -5.26
CA TYR A 33 0.58 0.59 -5.98
C TYR A 33 2.03 0.91 -5.59
N SER A 34 2.40 2.19 -5.58
CA SER A 34 3.77 2.61 -5.28
C SER A 34 4.18 2.22 -3.86
N VAL A 35 3.28 2.39 -2.88
CA VAL A 35 3.52 2.02 -1.48
C VAL A 35 3.64 0.51 -1.33
N ALA A 36 2.80 -0.28 -2.03
CA ALA A 36 2.93 -1.73 -2.03
C ALA A 36 4.30 -2.17 -2.53
N MET A 37 4.78 -1.58 -3.63
CA MET A 37 6.10 -1.86 -4.18
C MET A 37 7.23 -1.47 -3.22
N MET A 38 7.18 -0.27 -2.63
CA MET A 38 8.19 0.18 -1.65
C MET A 38 8.23 -0.72 -0.41
N ALA A 39 7.06 -1.06 0.15
CA ALA A 39 6.98 -1.93 1.33
C ALA A 39 7.58 -3.33 1.06
N ARG A 40 7.34 -3.86 -0.14
CA ARG A 40 7.86 -5.15 -0.60
C ARG A 40 9.35 -5.12 -0.95
N ALA A 41 9.85 -4.00 -1.45
CA ALA A 41 11.23 -3.79 -1.84
C ALA A 41 12.15 -3.38 -0.66
N ARG A 42 11.60 -3.31 0.55
CA ARG A 42 12.35 -3.07 1.78
C ARG A 42 13.58 -3.99 1.84
N LYS A 43 14.76 -3.39 2.06
CA LYS A 43 16.07 -4.08 1.99
C LYS A 43 16.46 -4.68 3.34
N GLY A 44 16.18 -3.96 4.43
CA GLY A 44 16.45 -4.39 5.79
C GLY A 44 15.38 -5.30 6.36
N SER A 45 15.68 -5.91 7.51
CA SER A 45 14.70 -6.67 8.27
C SER A 45 13.53 -5.80 8.74
N GLY A 46 12.37 -6.41 8.97
CA GLY A 46 11.18 -5.74 9.50
C GLY A 46 10.01 -5.81 8.53
N VAL A 47 9.02 -4.96 8.76
CA VAL A 47 7.78 -4.87 7.97
C VAL A 47 7.42 -3.40 7.78
N THR A 48 6.59 -3.10 6.78
CA THR A 48 6.04 -1.75 6.59
C THR A 48 4.59 -1.73 7.04
N HIS A 49 4.25 -0.83 7.95
CA HIS A 49 2.87 -0.55 8.34
C HIS A 49 2.24 0.43 7.34
N VAL A 50 1.17 0.02 6.68
CA VAL A 50 0.46 0.88 5.73
C VAL A 50 -0.93 1.21 6.26
N PHE A 51 -1.21 2.49 6.42
CA PHE A 51 -2.52 3.01 6.79
C PHE A 51 -3.15 3.67 5.56
N LEU A 52 -4.28 3.14 5.10
CA LEU A 52 -5.02 3.68 3.97
C LEU A 52 -6.31 4.33 4.48
N HIS A 53 -6.42 5.64 4.29
CA HIS A 53 -7.59 6.42 4.66
C HIS A 53 -8.54 6.64 3.48
N ASP A 54 -9.79 7.07 3.77
CA ASP A 54 -10.87 7.30 2.79
C ASP A 54 -11.16 6.10 1.87
N VAL A 55 -11.18 4.88 2.41
CA VAL A 55 -11.51 3.64 1.67
C VAL A 55 -13.02 3.52 1.45
N ASP A 56 -13.64 4.53 0.84
CA ASP A 56 -15.08 4.61 0.60
C ASP A 56 -15.46 4.08 -0.78
N ARG A 57 -14.70 4.51 -1.78
CA ARG A 57 -14.89 4.22 -3.21
C ARG A 57 -14.46 2.78 -3.53
N GLU A 58 -15.14 2.18 -4.51
CA GLU A 58 -14.89 0.81 -4.93
C GLU A 58 -13.51 0.63 -5.55
N VAL A 59 -13.05 1.57 -6.37
CA VAL A 59 -11.73 1.49 -7.01
C VAL A 59 -10.58 1.49 -5.99
N GLU A 60 -10.62 2.32 -4.95
CA GLU A 60 -9.63 2.28 -3.87
C GLU A 60 -9.69 0.97 -3.07
N LYS A 61 -10.88 0.39 -2.86
CA LYS A 61 -11.04 -0.92 -2.23
C LYS A 61 -10.43 -2.03 -3.07
N GLU A 62 -10.64 -2.03 -4.38
CA GLU A 62 -10.07 -3.02 -5.29
C GLU A 62 -8.55 -2.93 -5.33
N TYR A 63 -8.00 -1.72 -5.47
CA TYR A 63 -6.55 -1.51 -5.44
C TYR A 63 -5.93 -1.92 -4.10
N ALA A 64 -6.59 -1.62 -2.98
CA ALA A 64 -6.11 -2.07 -1.67
C ALA A 64 -6.12 -3.59 -1.54
N LYS A 65 -7.20 -4.25 -1.99
CA LYS A 65 -7.32 -5.72 -1.97
C LYS A 65 -6.27 -6.40 -2.84
N GLU A 66 -6.00 -5.83 -4.01
CA GLU A 66 -5.01 -6.34 -4.96
C GLU A 66 -3.59 -6.10 -4.44
N PHE A 67 -3.20 -4.84 -4.23
CA PHE A 67 -1.80 -4.48 -4.04
C PHE A 67 -1.32 -4.51 -2.58
N LEU A 68 -2.18 -4.18 -1.62
CA LEU A 68 -1.83 -4.26 -0.19
C LEU A 68 -2.17 -5.63 0.41
N CYS A 69 -2.96 -6.42 -0.31
CA CYS A 69 -3.42 -7.76 0.00
C CYS A 69 -4.20 -7.93 1.31
N MET A 70 -5.40 -8.50 1.22
CA MET A 70 -6.26 -8.72 2.40
C MET A 70 -5.66 -9.67 3.43
N LYS A 71 -4.74 -10.57 3.04
CA LYS A 71 -4.02 -11.45 3.97
C LYS A 71 -3.14 -10.67 4.94
N TYR A 72 -2.70 -9.48 4.56
CA TYR A 72 -1.86 -8.58 5.35
C TYR A 72 -2.66 -7.50 6.09
N ARG A 73 -3.99 -7.48 5.95
CA ARG A 73 -4.84 -6.52 6.67
C ARG A 73 -4.96 -6.96 8.13
N VAL A 74 -4.45 -6.13 9.03
CA VAL A 74 -4.57 -6.34 10.48
C VAL A 74 -5.93 -5.90 10.99
N GLY A 75 -6.49 -4.83 10.42
CA GLY A 75 -7.81 -4.34 10.83
C GLY A 75 -8.23 -3.06 10.13
N GLY A 76 -9.17 -2.36 10.76
CA GLY A 76 -9.57 -1.02 10.36
C GLY A 76 -10.62 -0.42 11.31
N ILE A 77 -10.66 0.90 11.36
CA ILE A 77 -11.62 1.69 12.15
C ILE A 77 -12.27 2.70 11.20
N GLY A 78 -13.59 2.62 11.05
CA GLY A 78 -14.32 3.46 10.10
C GLY A 78 -13.77 3.32 8.68
N LYS A 79 -13.25 4.42 8.13
CA LYS A 79 -12.70 4.53 6.77
C LYS A 79 -11.18 4.30 6.68
N LEU A 80 -10.55 4.03 7.82
CA LEU A 80 -9.11 3.80 7.92
C LEU A 80 -8.83 2.30 7.99
N TRP A 81 -8.05 1.79 7.05
CA TRP A 81 -7.59 0.41 7.04
C TRP A 81 -6.10 0.34 7.38
N HIS A 82 -5.70 -0.72 8.08
CA HIS A 82 -4.31 -0.97 8.47
C HIS A 82 -3.82 -2.31 7.92
N PHE A 83 -2.67 -2.27 7.26
CA PHE A 83 -1.94 -3.41 6.71
C PHE A 83 -0.54 -3.49 7.30
N VAL A 84 -0.01 -4.71 7.40
CA VAL A 84 1.38 -5.00 7.76
C VAL A 84 1.99 -5.83 6.66
N ILE A 85 2.83 -5.19 5.84
CA ILE A 85 3.38 -5.77 4.62
C ILE A 85 4.83 -6.20 4.87
N PRO A 86 5.16 -7.49 4.73
CA PRO A 86 6.54 -7.94 4.81
C PRO A 86 7.32 -7.64 3.52
N PRO A 87 8.66 -7.53 3.60
CA PRO A 87 9.51 -7.56 2.43
C PRO A 87 9.32 -8.88 1.67
N VAL A 88 9.73 -8.89 0.41
CA VAL A 88 9.73 -10.10 -0.38
C VAL A 88 10.96 -10.94 -0.04
N ASP A 89 10.76 -12.15 0.47
CA ASP A 89 11.86 -13.05 0.85
C ASP A 89 12.60 -13.60 -0.38
N ASN A 90 11.89 -13.86 -1.50
CA ASN A 90 12.47 -14.36 -2.74
C ASN A 90 11.93 -13.62 -3.97
N ALA A 91 12.78 -13.28 -4.95
CA ALA A 91 12.36 -12.59 -6.17
C ALA A 91 11.25 -13.32 -6.97
N SER A 92 11.11 -14.65 -6.80
CA SER A 92 10.01 -15.44 -7.36
C SER A 92 8.64 -15.10 -6.77
N ASP A 93 8.54 -14.61 -5.54
CA ASP A 93 7.27 -14.18 -4.93
C ASP A 93 6.72 -12.92 -5.58
N ILE A 94 7.54 -12.18 -6.34
CA ILE A 94 7.07 -11.08 -7.18
C ILE A 94 6.22 -11.61 -8.35
N THR A 95 6.49 -12.83 -8.82
CA THR A 95 5.75 -13.47 -9.92
C THR A 95 4.42 -14.09 -9.49
N HIS A 96 4.25 -14.36 -8.19
CA HIS A 96 3.01 -14.89 -7.63
C HIS A 96 1.96 -13.80 -7.34
N GLY A 97 2.28 -12.53 -7.57
CA GLY A 97 1.38 -11.40 -7.34
C GLY A 97 1.66 -10.67 -6.03
N PHE A 98 0.66 -9.94 -5.55
CA PHE A 98 0.69 -9.20 -4.28
C PHE A 98 -0.06 -9.93 -3.17
N CYS A 99 -1.03 -10.75 -3.55
CA CYS A 99 -1.63 -11.81 -2.75
C CYS A 99 -1.21 -13.16 -3.32
#